data_AF-A0A964FDG5-F1
#
_entry.id   AF-A0A964FDG5-F1
#
_cell.length_a   1.000
_cell.length_b   1.000
_cell.length_c   1.000
_cell.angle_alpha   90.00
_cell.angle_beta   90.00
_cell.angle_gamma   90.00
#
_symmetry.space_group_name_H-M   'P 1'
#
loop_
_entity.id
_entity.type
_entity.pdbx_description
1 polymer ?
#
loop_
_entity_poly.entity_id
_entity_poly.type
_entity_poly.pdbx_seq_one_letter_code
_entity_poly.pdbx_strand_id
1 'polypeptide(L)'
;METSDSQPLEVNTEIQASKVKPNPQQHNNFWVVFSSTFITIFLAEMGDKTQLVTLLMSAESQAPWVVFTGAALALIATSLIGVSIGYWLSKKLTPETLDLSVAILLLIITAWLVSDIISL
;
A
#
# COMPACT_ATOMS: atom_id res chain seq x y z
N MET A 1 -28.22 -71.04 -1.10
CA MET A 1 -28.64 -70.22 0.05
C MET A 1 -27.38 -69.51 0.53
N GLU A 2 -27.18 -68.21 0.40
CA GLU A 2 -28.09 -67.07 0.25
C GLU A 2 -27.57 -66.10 -0.81
N THR A 3 -28.50 -65.59 -1.59
CA THR A 3 -28.40 -64.36 -2.36
C THR A 3 -28.58 -63.17 -1.41
N SER A 4 -27.63 -62.24 -1.37
CA SER A 4 -27.88 -60.86 -0.97
C SER A 4 -27.07 -59.95 -1.88
N ASP A 5 -27.71 -59.61 -2.99
CA ASP A 5 -27.55 -58.33 -3.67
C ASP A 5 -27.60 -57.20 -2.64
N SER A 6 -26.58 -56.35 -2.65
CA SER A 6 -26.72 -54.95 -2.26
C SER A 6 -25.53 -54.18 -2.83
N GLN A 7 -25.78 -53.70 -4.05
CA GLN A 7 -25.26 -52.52 -4.75
C GLN A 7 -23.96 -51.85 -4.27
N PRO A 8 -23.12 -51.37 -5.22
CA PRO A 8 -21.99 -50.51 -4.87
C PRO A 8 -22.55 -49.30 -4.13
N LEU A 9 -22.10 -49.10 -2.89
CA LEU A 9 -22.42 -47.94 -2.09
C LEU A 9 -21.87 -46.73 -2.84
N GLU A 10 -22.77 -46.07 -3.56
CA GLU A 10 -22.61 -44.75 -4.11
C GLU A 10 -22.23 -43.80 -2.98
N VAL A 11 -20.93 -43.65 -2.72
CA VAL A 11 -20.36 -42.51 -2.02
C VAL A 11 -20.36 -41.33 -3.01
N ASN A 12 -21.56 -40.94 -3.46
CA ASN A 12 -21.78 -39.89 -4.45
C ASN A 12 -22.75 -38.80 -3.95
N THR A 13 -23.00 -38.70 -2.63
CA THR A 13 -24.10 -37.84 -2.15
C THR A 13 -23.73 -36.79 -1.10
N GLU A 14 -22.55 -36.81 -0.47
CA GLU A 14 -22.18 -35.76 0.52
C GLU A 14 -20.85 -35.03 0.27
N ILE A 15 -20.25 -35.17 -0.92
CA ILE A 15 -19.22 -34.23 -1.41
C ILE A 15 -19.86 -33.14 -2.31
N GLN A 16 -21.19 -32.99 -2.26
CA GLN A 16 -21.93 -31.97 -3.04
C GLN A 16 -22.54 -30.84 -2.18
N ALA A 17 -22.15 -30.68 -0.91
CA ALA A 17 -22.72 -29.64 -0.02
C ALA A 17 -21.79 -28.48 0.35
N SER A 18 -20.68 -28.28 -0.36
CA SER A 18 -19.96 -26.99 -0.32
C SER A 18 -19.50 -26.60 -1.72
N LYS A 19 -20.47 -26.43 -2.61
CA LYS A 19 -20.28 -25.61 -3.81
C LYS A 19 -20.30 -24.15 -3.40
N VAL A 20 -19.23 -23.68 -2.76
CA VAL A 20 -18.91 -22.25 -2.79
C VAL A 20 -18.77 -21.91 -4.26
N LYS A 21 -19.77 -21.19 -4.80
CA LYS A 21 -19.76 -20.66 -6.16
C LYS A 21 -18.39 -20.01 -6.39
N PRO A 22 -17.57 -20.47 -7.35
CA PRO A 22 -16.49 -19.64 -7.83
C PRO A 22 -17.15 -18.37 -8.36
N ASN A 23 -16.91 -17.25 -7.68
CA ASN A 23 -17.38 -15.94 -8.09
C ASN A 23 -16.88 -15.71 -9.53
N PRO A 24 -17.76 -15.77 -10.54
CA PRO A 24 -17.31 -15.57 -11.90
C PRO A 24 -17.10 -14.07 -12.05
N GLN A 25 -15.88 -13.71 -12.44
CA GLN A 25 -15.44 -12.35 -12.75
C GLN A 25 -14.88 -11.56 -11.54
N GLN A 26 -13.66 -11.90 -11.13
CA GLN A 26 -12.69 -10.82 -10.94
C GLN A 26 -12.53 -10.15 -12.30
N HIS A 27 -13.43 -9.23 -12.63
CA HIS A 27 -13.12 -8.23 -13.63
C HIS A 27 -11.95 -7.47 -13.00
N ASN A 28 -10.76 -7.71 -13.52
CA ASN A 28 -9.59 -6.87 -13.38
C ASN A 28 -9.97 -5.53 -13.97
N ASN A 29 -10.78 -4.80 -13.20
CA ASN A 29 -11.20 -3.46 -13.47
C ASN A 29 -9.95 -2.67 -13.12
N PHE A 30 -8.94 -2.75 -13.97
CA PHE A 30 -7.70 -2.00 -13.82
C PHE A 30 -8.05 -0.54 -13.56
N TRP A 31 -9.08 -0.04 -14.23
CA TRP A 31 -9.71 1.25 -13.97
C TRP A 31 -10.27 1.43 -12.56
N VAL A 32 -10.97 0.43 -11.99
CA VAL A 32 -11.46 0.53 -10.60
C VAL A 32 -10.30 0.49 -9.61
N VAL A 33 -9.30 -0.38 -9.80
CA VAL A 33 -8.12 -0.45 -8.93
C VAL A 33 -7.31 0.84 -9.01
N PHE A 34 -7.05 1.33 -10.24
CA PHE A 34 -6.36 2.58 -10.49
C PHE A 34 -7.12 3.76 -9.86
N SER A 35 -8.42 3.89 -10.13
CA SER A 35 -9.22 4.98 -9.57
C SER A 35 -9.33 4.87 -8.05
N SER A 36 -9.52 3.68 -7.47
CA SER A 36 -9.58 3.54 -6.01
C SER A 36 -8.25 3.92 -5.36
N THR A 37 -7.14 3.43 -5.88
CA THR A 37 -5.81 3.74 -5.33
C THR A 37 -5.46 5.22 -5.54
N PHE A 38 -5.77 5.77 -6.71
CA PHE A 38 -5.58 7.20 -6.99
C PHE A 38 -6.41 8.06 -6.05
N ILE A 39 -7.72 7.85 -5.93
CA ILE A 39 -8.58 8.64 -5.04
C ILE A 39 -8.11 8.51 -3.58
N THR A 40 -7.79 7.31 -3.10
CA THR A 40 -7.35 7.10 -1.72
C THR A 40 -6.04 7.82 -1.43
N ILE A 41 -5.03 7.68 -2.30
CA ILE A 41 -3.73 8.36 -2.12
C ILE A 41 -3.90 9.87 -2.30
N PHE A 42 -4.65 10.30 -3.31
CA PHE A 42 -4.93 11.71 -3.57
C PHE A 42 -5.62 12.38 -2.39
N LEU A 43 -6.62 11.75 -1.76
CA LEU A 43 -7.26 12.28 -0.56
C LEU A 43 -6.33 12.26 0.66
N ALA A 44 -5.48 11.24 0.78
CA ALA A 44 -4.49 11.17 1.86
C ALA A 44 -3.40 12.25 1.73
N GLU A 45 -3.07 12.66 0.49
CA GLU A 45 -2.05 13.67 0.20
C GLU A 45 -2.60 15.07 -0.13
N MET A 46 -3.90 15.21 -0.43
CA MET A 46 -4.52 16.51 -0.74
C MET A 46 -4.43 17.42 0.48
N GLY A 47 -3.65 18.50 0.34
CA GLY A 47 -3.39 19.40 1.45
C GLY A 47 -2.22 18.97 2.33
N ASP A 48 -1.38 18.02 1.89
CA ASP A 48 -0.09 17.81 2.53
C ASP A 48 0.71 19.12 2.53
N LYS A 49 1.46 19.34 3.61
CA LYS A 49 2.26 20.54 3.83
C LYS A 49 3.23 20.77 2.68
N THR A 50 3.68 19.71 2.00
CA THR A 50 4.53 19.80 0.81
C THR A 50 3.84 20.52 -0.36
N GLN A 51 2.53 20.34 -0.56
CA GLN A 51 1.76 21.00 -1.63
C GLN A 51 1.61 22.50 -1.36
N LEU A 52 1.34 22.89 -0.10
CA LEU A 52 1.28 24.30 0.31
C LEU A 52 2.65 24.98 0.25
N VAL A 53 3.72 24.32 0.68
CA VAL A 53 5.09 24.85 0.59
C VAL A 53 5.48 25.05 -0.87
N THR A 54 5.14 24.11 -1.76
CA THR A 54 5.41 24.24 -3.20
C THR A 54 4.59 25.38 -3.82
N LEU A 55 3.31 25.53 -3.43
CA LEU A 55 2.46 26.63 -3.87
C LEU A 55 2.99 27.99 -3.41
N LEU A 56 3.41 28.12 -2.14
CA LEU A 56 3.97 29.34 -1.58
C LEU A 56 5.31 29.70 -2.23
N MET A 57 6.21 28.73 -2.39
CA MET A 57 7.46 28.91 -3.14
C MET A 57 7.20 29.31 -4.60
N SER A 58 6.17 28.74 -5.21
CA SER A 58 5.78 29.08 -6.58
C SER A 58 5.13 30.47 -6.69
N ALA A 59 4.44 30.93 -5.65
CA ALA A 59 3.78 32.23 -5.61
C ALA A 59 4.76 33.38 -5.31
N GLU A 60 5.78 33.13 -4.48
CA GLU A 60 6.88 34.06 -4.20
C GLU A 60 7.91 34.14 -5.35
N SER A 61 8.00 33.09 -6.17
CA SER A 61 8.98 33.03 -7.26
C SER A 61 8.49 33.72 -8.53
N GLN A 62 9.33 34.58 -9.11
CA GLN A 62 9.12 35.24 -10.41
C GLN A 62 9.01 34.23 -11.58
N ALA A 63 9.29 32.94 -11.35
CA ALA A 63 9.24 31.86 -12.34
C ALA A 63 8.59 30.57 -11.76
N PRO A 64 7.25 30.51 -11.64
CA PRO A 64 6.52 29.39 -11.02
C PRO A 64 6.81 28.02 -11.65
N TRP A 65 7.07 27.99 -12.96
CA TRP A 65 7.42 26.76 -13.69
C TRP A 65 8.76 26.15 -13.26
N VAL A 66 9.73 26.97 -12.84
CA VAL A 66 11.04 26.49 -12.38
C VAL A 66 10.92 25.82 -11.00
N VAL A 67 10.09 26.39 -10.12
CA VAL A 67 9.81 25.80 -8.80
C VAL A 67 9.09 24.47 -8.95
N PHE A 68 8.06 24.41 -9.81
CA PHE A 68 7.33 23.18 -10.08
C PHE A 68 8.25 22.06 -10.61
N THR A 69 9.07 22.37 -11.61
CA THR A 69 9.99 21.38 -12.19
C THR A 69 11.07 20.96 -11.21
N GLY A 70 11.59 21.89 -10.39
CA GLY A 70 12.52 21.58 -9.31
C GLY A 70 11.93 20.66 -8.24
N ALA A 71 10.71 20.95 -7.77
CA ALA A 71 10.01 20.11 -6.80
C ALA A 71 9.68 18.72 -7.37
N ALA A 72 9.23 18.65 -8.63
CA ALA A 72 8.96 17.39 -9.32
C ALA A 72 10.24 16.54 -9.46
N LEU A 73 11.36 17.15 -9.85
CA LEU A 73 12.67 16.47 -9.91
C LEU A 73 13.13 15.99 -8.54
N ALA A 74 12.98 16.82 -7.51
CA ALA A 74 13.34 16.46 -6.14
C ALA A 74 12.52 15.26 -5.64
N LEU A 75 11.22 15.23 -5.94
CA LEU A 75 10.34 14.12 -5.60
C LEU A 75 10.78 12.83 -6.31
N ILE A 76 10.96 12.89 -7.63
CA ILE A 76 11.41 11.73 -8.42
C ILE A 76 12.76 11.21 -7.90
N ALA A 77 13.72 12.10 -7.64
CA ALA A 77 15.03 11.73 -7.13
C ALA A 77 14.93 11.07 -5.74
N THR A 78 14.16 11.67 -4.84
CA THR A 78 13.96 11.14 -3.48
C THR A 78 13.27 9.78 -3.51
N SER A 79 12.22 9.63 -4.31
CA SER A 79 11.53 8.35 -4.49
C SER A 79 12.45 7.29 -5.08
N LEU A 80 13.27 7.64 -6.08
CA LEU A 80 14.21 6.69 -6.69
C LEU A 80 15.25 6.19 -5.68
N ILE A 81 15.79 7.09 -4.85
CA ILE A 81 16.72 6.75 -3.78
C ILE A 81 16.02 5.86 -2.74
N GLY A 82 14.84 6.25 -2.28
CA GLY A 82 14.06 5.50 -1.30
C GLY A 82 13.71 4.09 -1.77
N VAL A 83 13.24 3.94 -3.01
CA VAL A 83 12.93 2.64 -3.62
C VAL A 83 14.18 1.80 -3.78
N SER A 84 15.30 2.38 -4.23
CA SER A 84 16.56 1.64 -4.41
C SER A 84 17.09 1.08 -3.09
N ILE A 85 17.08 1.91 -2.03
CA ILE A 85 17.49 1.51 -0.67
C ILE A 85 16.50 0.48 -0.11
N GLY A 86 15.21 0.74 -0.22
CA GLY A 86 14.14 -0.16 0.25
C GLY A 86 14.20 -1.52 -0.42
N TYR A 87 14.47 -1.57 -1.73
CA TYR A 87 14.65 -2.80 -2.48
C TYR A 87 15.88 -3.59 -2.00
N TRP A 88 17.02 -2.91 -1.82
CA TRP A 88 18.23 -3.54 -1.29
C TRP A 88 18.03 -4.10 0.12
N LEU A 89 17.33 -3.35 0.97
CA LEU A 89 17.02 -3.74 2.34
C LEU A 89 16.05 -4.94 2.38
N SER A 90 15.03 -4.93 1.53
CA SER A 90 14.05 -6.01 1.38
C SER A 90 14.67 -7.32 0.89
N LYS A 91 15.78 -7.26 0.15
CA LYS A 91 16.51 -8.45 -0.29
C LYS A 91 17.34 -9.10 0.83
N LYS A 92 17.72 -8.34 1.85
CA LYS A 92 18.61 -8.78 2.95
C LYS A 92 17.86 -9.12 4.24
N LEU A 93 16.69 -8.56 4.46
CA LEU A 93 15.94 -8.70 5.71
C LEU A 93 14.60 -9.42 5.50
N THR A 94 14.24 -10.28 6.44
CA THR A 94 12.93 -10.94 6.49
C THR A 94 11.82 -9.89 6.70
N PRO A 95 10.64 -10.02 6.04
CA PRO A 95 9.54 -9.05 6.15
C PRO A 95 9.15 -8.67 7.59
N GLU A 96 9.13 -9.65 8.49
CA GLU A 96 8.81 -9.42 9.92
C GLU A 96 9.78 -8.45 10.61
N THR A 97 11.08 -8.51 10.27
CA THR A 97 12.08 -7.60 10.86
C THR A 97 11.93 -6.18 10.32
N LEU A 98 11.50 -6.02 9.07
CA LEU A 98 11.26 -4.71 8.46
C LEU A 98 10.06 -4.01 9.10
N ASP A 99 8.95 -4.72 9.25
CA ASP A 99 7.73 -4.16 9.85
C ASP A 99 7.97 -3.73 11.30
N LEU A 100 8.65 -4.58 12.08
CA LEU A 100 9.00 -4.26 13.46
C LEU A 100 9.98 -3.07 13.54
N SER A 101 10.95 -3.00 12.63
CA SER A 101 11.91 -1.89 12.58
C SER A 101 11.23 -0.57 12.24
N VAL A 102 10.32 -0.55 11.26
CA VAL A 102 9.57 0.65 10.87
C VAL A 102 8.66 1.11 12.01
N ALA A 103 7.97 0.17 12.67
CA ALA A 103 7.10 0.48 13.81
C ALA A 103 7.89 1.12 14.97
N ILE A 104 9.04 0.54 15.34
CA ILE A 104 9.89 1.07 16.42
C ILE A 104 10.47 2.43 16.05
N LEU A 105 10.98 2.57 14.81
CA LEU A 105 11.54 3.82 14.32
C LEU A 105 10.50 4.95 14.39
N LEU A 106 9.27 4.67 13.95
CA LEU A 106 8.18 5.64 13.97
C LEU A 106 7.77 6.03 15.39
N LEU A 107 7.72 5.06 16.31
CA LEU A 107 7.44 5.33 17.74
C LEU A 107 8.53 6.21 18.35
N ILE A 108 9.81 5.91 18.08
CA ILE A 108 10.94 6.71 18.55
C ILE A 108 10.85 8.15 18.04
N ILE A 109 10.65 8.34 16.73
CA ILE A 109 10.55 9.68 16.13
C ILE A 109 9.37 10.45 16.73
N THR A 110 8.23 9.78 16.91
CA THR A 110 7.04 10.38 17.49
C THR A 110 7.28 10.80 18.93
N ALA A 111 7.86 9.93 19.76
CA ALA A 111 8.20 10.25 21.14
C ALA A 111 9.20 11.41 21.23
N TRP A 112 10.17 11.45 20.32
CA TRP A 112 11.17 12.51 20.25
C TRP A 112 10.54 13.86 19.88
N LEU A 113 9.67 13.89 18.87
CA LEU A 113 8.95 15.09 18.45
C LEU A 113 7.99 15.59 19.54
N VAL A 114 7.32 14.67 20.24
CA VAL A 114 6.45 15.01 21.39
C VAL A 114 7.28 15.54 22.56
N SER A 115 8.46 14.99 22.81
CA SER A 115 9.35 15.54 23.85
C SER A 115 9.79 16.96 23.49
N ASP A 116 10.17 17.19 22.23
CA ASP A 116 10.58 18.51 21.72
C ASP A 116 9.44 19.53 21.87
N ILE A 117 8.22 19.18 21.49
CA ILE A 117 7.06 20.08 21.58
C ILE A 117 6.63 20.38 23.03
N ILE A 118 6.81 19.43 23.97
CA ILE A 118 6.54 19.66 25.40
C ILE A 118 7.62 20.55 26.03
N SER A 119 8.85 20.48 25.52
CA SER A 119 9.98 21.26 26.03
C SER A 119 10.07 22.68 25.47
N LEU A 120 9.23 23.02 24.49
CA LEU A 120 9.13 24.33 23.85
C LEU A 120 8.25 25.29 24.68
#